data_AF-A0AAV4YQU1-F1
#
_entry.id   AF-A0AAV4YQU1-F1
#
_cell.length_a   1.000
_cell.length_b   1.000
_cell.length_c   1.000
_cell.angle_alpha   90.00
_cell.angle_beta   90.00
_cell.angle_gamma   90.00
#
_symmetry.space_group_name_H-M   'P 1'
#
loop_
_entity.id
_entity.type
_entity.pdbx_description
1 polymer ?
#
loop_
_entity_poly.entity_id
_entity_poly.type
_entity_poly.pdbx_seq_one_letter_code
_entity_poly.pdbx_strand_id
1 'polypeptide(L)'
;MTAYLKNDSLKMEPLTDEERIGAARDPLTTPEQLYKLSMDDDACVRYFVAGNRATPIEAITRLAHDDDDDVSELAISSAVIQPDILSELSNHTNVVQRAAVARHPLTPMNVLIFLSTDVDRHVRANVARNPTTPLSVLNTLSLDEAEDVRVGIAGNPKVSPALLIQLLERTNHDDIRVLAAAAGNHTLPSNMLNS
;
A
#
# COMPACT_ATOMS: atom_id res chain seq x y z
N MET A 1 3.44 15.79 -22.00
CA MET A 1 3.68 15.36 -23.40
C MET A 1 2.46 14.55 -23.84
N THR A 2 1.60 15.13 -24.69
CA THR A 2 0.22 14.69 -24.94
C THR A 2 0.15 13.31 -25.62
N ALA A 3 -0.67 12.40 -25.11
CA ALA A 3 -0.90 11.08 -25.70
C ALA A 3 -1.79 11.22 -26.96
N TYR A 4 -1.25 10.87 -28.13
CA TYR A 4 -1.91 11.00 -29.43
C TYR A 4 -2.30 9.62 -29.98
N LEU A 5 -3.59 9.31 -30.15
CA LEU A 5 -4.07 8.31 -31.13
C LEU A 5 -5.36 8.78 -31.78
N LYS A 6 -5.38 8.84 -33.12
CA LYS A 6 -6.61 8.95 -33.92
C LYS A 6 -6.52 8.04 -35.15
N ASN A 7 -7.69 7.52 -35.50
CA ASN A 7 -7.99 6.78 -36.72
C ASN A 7 -8.15 7.73 -37.92
N ASP A 8 -8.03 7.17 -39.13
CA ASP A 8 -7.79 7.81 -40.42
C ASP A 8 -8.54 9.14 -40.71
N SER A 9 -7.77 10.12 -41.19
CA SER A 9 -8.19 11.36 -41.87
C SER A 9 -8.84 12.46 -41.01
N LEU A 10 -8.03 13.25 -40.27
CA LEU A 10 -8.19 14.68 -39.94
C LEU A 10 -7.17 15.03 -38.83
N LYS A 11 -6.68 16.28 -38.80
CA LYS A 11 -5.60 16.78 -37.91
C LYS A 11 -5.65 16.16 -36.49
N MET A 12 -4.49 15.69 -36.01
CA MET A 12 -4.29 15.16 -34.66
C MET A 12 -4.51 16.26 -33.61
N GLU A 13 -5.77 16.54 -33.31
CA GLU A 13 -6.13 17.37 -32.17
C GLU A 13 -5.83 16.62 -30.88
N PRO A 14 -5.25 17.30 -29.87
CA PRO A 14 -5.03 16.70 -28.57
C PRO A 14 -6.37 16.23 -27.98
N LEU A 15 -6.35 15.08 -27.31
CA LEU A 15 -7.51 14.57 -26.58
C LEU A 15 -7.96 15.59 -25.54
N THR A 16 -9.27 15.72 -25.37
CA THR A 16 -9.88 16.46 -24.27
C THR A 16 -9.57 15.79 -22.93
N ASP A 17 -9.71 16.51 -21.82
CA ASP A 17 -9.52 15.95 -20.46
C ASP A 17 -10.40 14.72 -20.23
N GLU A 18 -11.66 14.77 -20.68
CA GLU A 18 -12.61 13.67 -20.56
C GLU A 18 -12.20 12.45 -21.40
N GLU A 19 -11.71 12.64 -22.63
CA GLU A 19 -11.20 11.55 -23.46
C GLU A 19 -9.92 10.93 -22.88
N ARG A 20 -9.03 11.74 -22.29
CA ARG A 20 -7.81 11.24 -21.62
C ARG A 20 -8.14 10.41 -20.38
N ILE A 21 -9.07 10.89 -19.55
CA ILE A 21 -9.59 10.14 -18.39
C ILE A 21 -10.28 8.86 -18.85
N GLY A 22 -11.12 8.94 -19.90
CA GLY A 22 -11.79 7.79 -20.49
C GLY A 22 -10.80 6.72 -20.95
N ALA A 23 -9.76 7.12 -21.68
CA ALA A 23 -8.70 6.23 -22.11
C ALA A 23 -7.91 5.64 -20.93
N ALA A 24 -7.59 6.43 -19.90
CA ALA A 24 -6.89 5.93 -18.72
C ALA A 24 -7.69 4.85 -17.97
N ARG A 25 -9.03 4.96 -17.95
CA ARG A 25 -9.94 4.02 -17.27
C ARG A 25 -10.28 2.78 -18.10
N ASP A 26 -10.20 2.87 -19.41
CA ASP A 26 -10.62 1.79 -20.30
C ASP A 26 -9.65 0.58 -20.16
N PRO A 27 -10.16 -0.60 -19.75
CA PRO A 27 -9.34 -1.80 -19.60
C PRO A 27 -8.76 -2.33 -20.91
N LEU A 28 -9.23 -1.84 -22.07
CA LEU A 28 -8.71 -2.20 -23.40
C LEU A 28 -7.66 -1.22 -23.92
N THR A 29 -7.38 -0.13 -23.19
CA THR A 29 -6.31 0.80 -23.54
C THR A 29 -4.98 0.07 -23.53
N THR A 30 -4.22 0.25 -24.61
CA THR A 30 -2.96 -0.47 -24.81
C THR A 30 -1.90 -0.05 -23.79
N PRO A 31 -0.94 -0.92 -23.46
CA PRO A 31 0.16 -0.56 -22.57
C PRO A 31 0.94 0.68 -23.04
N GLU A 32 1.13 0.84 -24.35
CA GLU A 32 1.82 2.01 -24.92
C GLU A 32 1.03 3.31 -24.72
N GLN A 33 -0.29 3.26 -24.84
CA GLN A 33 -1.17 4.39 -24.51
C GLN A 33 -1.09 4.74 -23.02
N LEU A 34 -1.20 3.74 -22.15
CA LEU A 34 -1.13 3.93 -20.70
C LEU A 34 0.23 4.49 -20.27
N TYR A 35 1.32 4.05 -20.92
CA TYR A 35 2.64 4.62 -20.70
C TYR A 35 2.68 6.11 -21.04
N LYS A 36 2.09 6.54 -22.16
CA LYS A 36 2.01 7.97 -22.50
C LYS A 36 1.13 8.75 -21.52
N LEU A 37 -0.01 8.19 -21.12
CA LEU A 37 -0.93 8.81 -20.14
C LEU A 37 -0.34 8.85 -18.72
N SER A 38 0.65 8.00 -18.38
CA SER A 38 1.38 8.10 -17.10
C SER A 38 2.23 9.37 -16.97
N MET A 39 2.37 10.12 -18.06
CA MET A 39 3.12 11.39 -18.13
C MET A 39 2.20 12.58 -18.34
N ASP A 40 0.90 12.37 -18.13
CA ASP A 40 -0.09 13.42 -18.21
C ASP A 40 0.11 14.45 -17.11
N ASP A 41 -0.14 15.72 -17.41
CA ASP A 41 0.01 16.81 -16.45
C ASP A 41 -1.11 16.76 -15.38
N ASP A 42 -2.27 16.16 -15.72
CA ASP A 42 -3.39 15.98 -14.81
C ASP A 42 -3.21 14.72 -13.94
N ALA A 43 -3.13 14.93 -12.61
CA ALA A 43 -3.05 13.85 -11.63
C ALA A 43 -4.25 12.89 -11.70
N CYS A 44 -5.45 13.35 -12.06
CA CYS A 44 -6.62 12.48 -12.23
C CYS A 44 -6.40 11.46 -13.34
N VAL A 45 -5.80 11.87 -14.47
CA VAL A 45 -5.46 10.95 -15.56
C VAL A 45 -4.42 9.95 -15.07
N ARG A 46 -3.34 10.41 -14.42
CA ARG A 46 -2.28 9.54 -13.88
C ARG A 46 -2.79 8.55 -12.84
N TYR A 47 -3.73 8.96 -11.98
CA TYR A 47 -4.39 8.10 -11.00
C TYR A 47 -5.14 6.94 -11.69
N PHE A 48 -5.92 7.23 -12.73
CA PHE A 48 -6.62 6.19 -13.47
C PHE A 48 -5.66 5.26 -14.23
N VAL A 49 -4.52 5.78 -14.71
CA VAL A 49 -3.45 4.93 -15.26
C VAL A 49 -2.89 4.01 -14.16
N ALA A 50 -2.55 4.51 -12.98
CA ALA A 50 -2.03 3.68 -11.89
C ALA A 50 -3.00 2.54 -11.51
N GLY A 51 -4.31 2.79 -11.55
CA GLY A 51 -5.35 1.81 -11.26
C GLY A 51 -5.72 0.87 -12.42
N ASN A 52 -5.22 1.09 -13.63
CA ASN A 52 -5.56 0.27 -14.79
C ASN A 52 -4.72 -1.02 -14.81
N ARG A 53 -5.39 -2.18 -14.93
CA ARG A 53 -4.73 -3.50 -14.92
C ARG A 53 -3.84 -3.75 -16.12
N ALA A 54 -4.04 -3.02 -17.22
CA ALA A 54 -3.20 -3.10 -18.42
C ALA A 54 -1.97 -2.19 -18.34
N THR A 55 -1.80 -1.42 -17.26
CA THR A 55 -0.69 -0.47 -17.12
C THR A 55 0.65 -1.22 -17.05
N PRO A 56 1.59 -0.88 -17.95
CA PRO A 56 2.87 -1.58 -18.01
C PRO A 56 3.74 -1.24 -16.79
N ILE A 57 4.67 -2.14 -16.49
CA ILE A 57 5.55 -2.04 -15.31
C ILE A 57 6.38 -0.75 -15.31
N GLU A 58 6.79 -0.27 -16.49
CA GLU A 58 7.54 0.98 -16.64
C GLU A 58 6.70 2.20 -16.27
N ALA A 59 5.39 2.18 -16.58
CA ALA A 59 4.47 3.23 -16.17
C ALA A 59 4.18 3.17 -14.67
N ILE A 60 3.94 1.98 -14.11
CA ILE A 60 3.77 1.80 -12.66
C ILE A 60 5.02 2.28 -11.91
N THR A 61 6.22 1.92 -12.36
CA THR A 61 7.49 2.32 -11.73
C THR A 61 7.66 3.85 -11.72
N ARG A 62 7.28 4.51 -12.83
CA ARG A 62 7.25 5.97 -12.90
C ARG A 62 6.24 6.55 -11.91
N LEU A 63 5.00 6.05 -11.93
CA LEU A 63 3.91 6.56 -11.10
C LEU A 63 4.14 6.30 -9.61
N ALA A 64 4.92 5.28 -9.24
CA ALA A 64 5.31 5.06 -7.84
C ALA A 64 6.17 6.20 -7.27
N HIS A 65 6.78 7.01 -8.15
CA HIS A 65 7.54 8.21 -7.80
C HIS A 65 6.77 9.50 -8.14
N ASP A 66 5.45 9.42 -8.33
CA ASP A 66 4.64 10.60 -8.61
C ASP A 66 4.64 11.57 -7.42
N ASP A 67 4.60 12.86 -7.72
CA ASP A 67 4.52 13.92 -6.71
C ASP A 67 3.14 13.95 -6.03
N ASP A 68 2.12 13.38 -6.67
CA ASP A 68 0.79 13.20 -6.09
C ASP A 68 0.73 11.94 -5.22
N ASP A 69 0.30 12.11 -3.97
CA ASP A 69 0.24 11.04 -2.97
C ASP A 69 -0.72 9.92 -3.37
N ASP A 70 -1.89 10.26 -3.95
CA ASP A 70 -2.90 9.26 -4.33
C ASP A 70 -2.42 8.45 -5.54
N VAL A 71 -1.78 9.11 -6.51
CA VAL A 71 -1.17 8.44 -7.67
C VAL A 71 -0.06 7.49 -7.24
N SER A 72 0.88 7.98 -6.41
CA SER A 72 2.03 7.19 -5.97
C SER A 72 1.62 6.03 -5.06
N GLU A 73 0.70 6.24 -4.12
CA GLU A 73 0.16 5.18 -3.27
C GLU A 73 -0.51 4.08 -4.10
N LEU A 74 -1.32 4.46 -5.09
CA LEU A 74 -2.01 3.50 -5.95
C LEU A 74 -1.02 2.70 -6.80
N ALA A 75 0.00 3.35 -7.36
CA ALA A 75 1.05 2.68 -8.13
C ALA A 75 1.87 1.71 -7.26
N ILE A 76 2.25 2.11 -6.04
CA ILE A 76 2.96 1.25 -5.07
C ILE A 76 2.12 0.01 -4.69
N SER A 77 0.79 0.15 -4.67
CA SER A 77 -0.12 -0.96 -4.38
C SER A 77 -0.23 -2.01 -5.49
N SER A 78 0.31 -1.71 -6.68
CA SER A 78 0.19 -2.56 -7.87
C SER A 78 0.95 -3.86 -7.73
N ALA A 79 0.29 -4.98 -8.02
CA ALA A 79 0.88 -6.31 -7.91
C ALA A 79 2.06 -6.57 -8.86
N VAL A 80 2.26 -5.73 -9.88
CA VAL A 80 3.39 -5.84 -10.82
C VAL A 80 4.60 -5.02 -10.41
N ILE A 81 4.53 -4.24 -9.32
CA ILE A 81 5.68 -3.46 -8.84
C ILE A 81 6.83 -4.39 -8.43
N GLN A 82 8.06 -4.01 -8.75
CA GLN A 82 9.24 -4.82 -8.45
C GLN A 82 9.73 -4.60 -7.02
N PRO A 83 10.23 -5.64 -6.32
CA PRO A 83 10.67 -5.52 -4.92
C PRO A 83 11.86 -4.57 -4.67
N ASP A 84 12.69 -4.32 -5.67
CA ASP A 84 13.77 -3.33 -5.64
C ASP A 84 13.21 -1.91 -5.57
N ILE A 85 12.15 -1.59 -6.32
CA ILE A 85 11.45 -0.31 -6.22
C ILE A 85 10.83 -0.12 -4.83
N LEU A 86 10.24 -1.16 -4.25
CA LEU A 86 9.75 -1.11 -2.86
C LEU A 86 10.90 -0.85 -1.86
N SER A 87 12.07 -1.42 -2.12
CA SER A 87 13.25 -1.22 -1.27
C SER A 87 13.77 0.21 -1.37
N GLU A 88 13.79 0.80 -2.57
CA GLU A 88 14.13 2.20 -2.80
C GLU A 88 13.17 3.14 -2.06
N LEU A 89 11.87 2.99 -2.30
CA LEU A 89 10.82 3.84 -1.74
C LEU A 89 10.69 3.72 -0.21
N SER A 90 11.21 2.66 0.39
CA SER A 90 11.23 2.50 1.86
C SER A 90 12.04 3.58 2.58
N ASN A 91 12.96 4.26 1.89
CA ASN A 91 13.75 5.37 2.44
C ASN A 91 13.25 6.75 1.98
N HIS A 92 12.10 6.82 1.31
CA HIS A 92 11.60 8.07 0.77
C HIS A 92 11.19 9.05 1.89
N THR A 93 11.33 10.35 1.67
CA THR A 93 10.95 11.38 2.67
C THR A 93 9.44 11.40 2.92
N ASN A 94 8.66 11.06 1.90
CA ASN A 94 7.21 10.98 1.96
C ASN A 94 6.72 9.78 2.80
N VAL A 95 6.02 10.10 3.89
CA VAL A 95 5.45 9.10 4.82
C VAL A 95 4.40 8.23 4.14
N VAL A 96 3.60 8.78 3.21
CA VAL A 96 2.54 8.03 2.49
C VAL A 96 3.17 6.91 1.67
N GLN A 97 4.26 7.20 0.95
CA GLN A 97 4.98 6.21 0.16
C GLN A 97 5.62 5.13 1.03
N ARG A 98 6.30 5.51 2.12
CA ARG A 98 6.85 4.52 3.08
C ARG A 98 5.75 3.64 3.69
N ALA A 99 4.60 4.23 4.01
CA ALA A 99 3.44 3.51 4.55
C ALA A 99 2.84 2.55 3.52
N ALA A 100 2.77 2.94 2.25
CA ALA A 100 2.34 2.08 1.15
C ALA A 100 3.29 0.90 0.95
N VAL A 101 4.61 1.14 0.99
CA VAL A 101 5.63 0.07 0.97
C VAL A 101 5.43 -0.86 2.17
N ALA A 102 5.28 -0.34 3.39
CA ALA A 102 5.07 -1.18 4.58
C ALA A 102 3.84 -2.09 4.46
N ARG A 103 2.78 -1.61 3.80
CA ARG A 103 1.51 -2.34 3.62
C ARG A 103 1.57 -3.37 2.49
N HIS A 104 2.45 -3.21 1.51
CA HIS A 104 2.47 -4.02 0.30
C HIS A 104 2.84 -5.50 0.60
N PRO A 105 2.07 -6.49 0.12
CA PRO A 105 2.25 -7.90 0.51
C PRO A 105 3.56 -8.51 -0.02
N LEU A 106 4.16 -7.93 -1.07
CA LEU A 106 5.45 -8.38 -1.62
C LEU A 106 6.66 -7.65 -1.05
N THR A 107 6.47 -6.79 -0.04
CA THR A 107 7.58 -6.04 0.56
C THR A 107 8.61 -7.00 1.14
N PRO A 108 9.89 -6.89 0.74
CA PRO A 108 10.93 -7.76 1.25
C PRO A 108 11.06 -7.71 2.77
N MET A 109 11.41 -8.85 3.38
CA MET A 109 11.52 -8.96 4.84
C MET A 109 12.52 -7.97 5.44
N ASN A 110 13.66 -7.73 4.78
CA ASN A 110 14.66 -6.76 5.24
C ASN A 110 14.10 -5.33 5.23
N VAL A 111 13.22 -5.00 4.28
CA VAL A 111 12.54 -3.70 4.22
C VAL A 111 11.51 -3.59 5.34
N LEU A 112 10.73 -4.64 5.62
CA LEU A 112 9.80 -4.64 6.77
C LEU A 112 10.53 -4.51 8.11
N ILE A 113 11.68 -5.17 8.26
CA ILE A 113 12.54 -5.01 9.45
C ILE A 113 12.99 -3.55 9.59
N PHE A 114 13.45 -2.93 8.51
CA PHE A 114 13.87 -1.53 8.50
C PHE A 114 12.71 -0.59 8.89
N LEU A 115 11.57 -0.70 8.20
CA LEU A 115 10.38 0.13 8.43
C LEU A 115 9.71 -0.12 9.78
N SER A 116 10.00 -1.23 10.47
CA SER A 116 9.50 -1.46 11.83
C SER A 116 10.05 -0.46 12.85
N THR A 117 11.11 0.26 12.50
CA THR A 117 11.73 1.30 13.32
C THR A 117 11.46 2.71 12.81
N ASP A 118 10.53 2.86 11.84
CA ASP A 118 10.19 4.15 11.27
C ASP A 118 9.70 5.12 12.35
N VAL A 119 10.05 6.40 12.20
CA VAL A 119 9.60 7.46 13.12
C VAL A 119 8.09 7.61 13.13
N ASP A 120 7.44 7.34 12.00
CA ASP A 120 6.01 7.47 11.83
C ASP A 120 5.26 6.21 12.27
N ARG A 121 4.30 6.38 13.19
CA ARG A 121 3.51 5.27 13.74
C ARG A 121 2.63 4.57 12.70
N HIS A 122 2.18 5.27 11.65
CA HIS A 122 1.35 4.69 10.60
C HIS A 122 2.17 3.75 9.71
N VAL A 123 3.44 4.08 9.44
CA VAL A 123 4.38 3.17 8.78
C VAL A 123 4.58 1.92 9.62
N ARG A 124 4.90 2.07 10.91
CA ARG A 124 5.06 0.94 11.83
C ARG A 124 3.79 0.09 11.96
N ALA A 125 2.61 0.73 11.96
CA ALA A 125 1.32 0.03 12.01
C ALA A 125 1.05 -0.78 10.74
N ASN A 126 1.45 -0.28 9.56
CA ASN A 126 1.37 -1.04 8.32
C ASN A 126 2.34 -2.23 8.31
N VAL A 127 3.55 -2.08 8.86
CA VAL A 127 4.44 -3.23 9.10
C VAL A 127 3.77 -4.24 10.02
N ALA A 128 3.17 -3.79 11.12
CA ALA A 128 2.45 -4.67 12.06
C ALA A 128 1.28 -5.42 11.39
N ARG A 129 0.58 -4.81 10.42
CA ARG A 129 -0.54 -5.43 9.69
C ARG A 129 -0.11 -6.35 8.56
N ASN A 130 1.10 -6.18 8.03
CA ASN A 130 1.53 -6.88 6.83
C ASN A 130 1.63 -8.40 7.08
N PRO A 131 0.98 -9.25 6.25
CA PRO A 131 0.95 -10.70 6.44
C PRO A 131 2.32 -11.38 6.20
N THR A 132 3.32 -10.68 5.68
CA THR A 132 4.67 -11.21 5.50
C THR A 132 5.65 -10.76 6.59
N THR A 133 5.19 -9.93 7.54
CA THR A 133 6.04 -9.45 8.65
C THR A 133 6.56 -10.61 9.49
N PRO A 134 7.89 -10.67 9.74
CA PRO A 134 8.48 -11.71 10.57
C PRO A 134 7.95 -11.68 12.00
N LEU A 135 7.77 -12.85 12.62
CA LEU A 135 7.33 -12.96 14.02
C LEU A 135 8.23 -12.19 15.00
N SER A 136 9.55 -12.14 14.75
CA SER A 136 10.49 -11.35 15.58
C SER A 136 10.19 -9.86 15.55
N VAL A 137 9.77 -9.33 14.39
CA VAL A 137 9.34 -7.94 14.23
C VAL A 137 8.01 -7.72 14.94
N LEU A 138 7.03 -8.62 14.77
CA LEU A 138 5.75 -8.55 15.48
C LEU A 138 5.92 -8.57 17.01
N ASN A 139 6.82 -9.41 17.53
CA ASN A 139 7.17 -9.44 18.95
C ASN A 139 7.70 -8.08 19.43
N THR A 140 8.56 -7.44 18.64
CA THR A 140 9.12 -6.12 18.98
C THR A 140 8.04 -5.04 18.96
N LEU A 141 7.24 -4.98 17.89
CA LEU A 141 6.16 -4.02 17.70
C LEU A 141 4.98 -4.21 18.68
N SER A 142 4.84 -5.38 19.31
CA SER A 142 3.84 -5.59 20.38
C SER A 142 4.05 -4.71 21.61
N LEU A 143 5.26 -4.17 21.78
CA LEU A 143 5.65 -3.24 22.84
C LEU A 143 5.54 -1.77 22.41
N ASP A 144 5.08 -1.50 21.19
CA ASP A 144 4.97 -0.14 20.67
C ASP A 144 3.93 0.67 21.46
N GLU A 145 4.29 1.92 21.79
CA GLU A 145 3.44 2.84 22.55
C GLU A 145 2.20 3.27 21.74
N ALA A 146 2.29 3.27 20.40
CA ALA A 146 1.18 3.67 19.55
C ALA A 146 0.11 2.56 19.48
N GLU A 147 -1.11 2.91 19.87
CA GLU A 147 -2.28 2.01 19.78
C GLU A 147 -2.48 1.48 18.36
N ASP A 148 -2.29 2.31 17.32
CA ASP A 148 -2.44 1.91 15.91
C ASP A 148 -1.53 0.72 15.53
N VAL A 149 -0.33 0.67 16.11
CA VAL A 149 0.64 -0.41 15.89
C VAL A 149 0.15 -1.68 16.58
N ARG A 150 -0.28 -1.57 17.85
CA ARG A 150 -0.86 -2.70 18.61
C ARG A 150 -2.12 -3.26 17.95
N VAL A 151 -2.99 -2.41 17.42
CA VAL A 151 -4.15 -2.82 16.59
C VAL A 151 -3.69 -3.61 15.37
N GLY A 152 -2.60 -3.18 14.73
CA GLY A 152 -2.01 -3.89 13.61
C GLY A 152 -1.55 -5.31 13.96
N ILE A 153 -0.91 -5.48 15.11
CA ILE A 153 -0.50 -6.79 15.64
C ILE A 153 -1.72 -7.65 15.93
N ALA A 154 -2.72 -7.10 16.64
CA ALA A 154 -3.93 -7.82 17.03
C ALA A 154 -4.70 -8.36 15.83
N GLY A 155 -4.74 -7.63 14.71
CA GLY A 155 -5.38 -8.06 13.47
C GLY A 155 -4.49 -8.86 12.52
N ASN A 156 -3.20 -9.07 12.82
CA ASN A 156 -2.28 -9.74 11.90
C ASN A 156 -2.56 -11.26 11.84
N PRO A 157 -2.79 -11.86 10.66
CA PRO A 157 -3.11 -13.28 10.53
C PRO A 157 -1.96 -14.23 10.89
N LYS A 158 -0.71 -13.73 10.98
CA LYS A 158 0.47 -14.49 11.39
C LYS A 158 0.82 -14.33 12.87
N VAL A 159 0.10 -13.49 13.62
CA VAL A 159 0.37 -13.36 15.06
C VAL A 159 0.25 -14.72 15.73
N SER A 160 1.19 -15.07 16.61
CA SER A 160 1.05 -16.32 17.38
C SER A 160 -0.02 -16.15 18.47
N PRO A 161 -0.76 -17.20 18.84
CA PRO A 161 -1.72 -17.11 19.95
C PRO A 161 -1.07 -16.60 21.25
N ALA A 162 0.17 -17.03 21.53
CA ALA A 162 0.91 -16.57 22.70
C ALA A 162 1.19 -15.07 22.67
N LEU A 163 1.61 -14.52 21.52
CA LEU A 163 1.85 -13.09 21.37
C LEU A 163 0.54 -12.30 21.48
N LEU A 164 -0.54 -12.81 20.90
CA LEU A 164 -1.86 -12.16 20.97
C LEU A 164 -2.38 -12.11 22.41
N ILE A 165 -2.24 -13.19 23.18
CA ILE A 165 -2.59 -13.23 24.61
C ILE A 165 -1.74 -12.22 25.39
N GLN A 166 -0.42 -12.20 25.19
CA GLN A 166 0.47 -11.25 25.85
C GLN A 166 0.13 -9.79 25.55
N LEU A 167 -0.31 -9.51 24.31
CA LEU A 167 -0.79 -8.18 23.93
C LEU A 167 -2.04 -7.82 24.72
N LEU A 168 -3.03 -8.73 24.77
CA LEU A 168 -4.29 -8.53 25.48
C LEU A 168 -4.12 -8.37 27.00
N GLU A 169 -3.22 -9.13 27.62
CA GLU A 169 -2.92 -9.01 29.06
C GLU A 169 -2.36 -7.62 29.45
N ARG A 170 -1.73 -6.92 28.50
CA ARG A 170 -1.20 -5.56 28.68
C ARG A 170 -2.15 -4.46 28.19
N THR A 171 -3.24 -4.86 27.54
CA THR A 171 -4.21 -3.95 26.94
C THR A 171 -5.22 -3.55 28.00
N ASN A 172 -5.37 -2.24 28.25
CA ASN A 172 -6.41 -1.75 29.15
C ASN A 172 -7.80 -1.93 28.51
N HIS A 173 -8.85 -2.02 29.32
CA HIS A 173 -10.22 -2.12 28.81
C HIS A 173 -10.65 -0.96 27.89
N ASP A 174 -9.97 0.19 27.99
CA ASP A 174 -10.23 1.37 27.15
C ASP A 174 -9.63 1.25 25.73
N ASP A 175 -8.71 0.31 25.48
CA ASP A 175 -8.10 0.05 24.16
C ASP A 175 -9.05 -0.82 23.30
N ILE A 176 -10.30 -0.35 23.13
CA ILE A 176 -11.39 -1.06 22.46
C ILE A 176 -10.99 -1.50 21.05
N ARG A 177 -10.15 -0.73 20.36
CA ARG A 177 -9.71 -1.05 18.98
C ARG A 177 -8.80 -2.27 18.95
N VAL A 178 -7.93 -2.44 19.95
CA VAL A 178 -7.05 -3.61 20.07
C VAL A 178 -7.90 -4.85 20.36
N LEU A 179 -8.84 -4.74 21.29
CA LEU A 179 -9.78 -5.81 21.64
C LEU A 179 -10.63 -6.23 20.42
N ALA A 180 -11.18 -5.27 19.69
CA ALA A 180 -11.99 -5.52 18.49
C ALA A 180 -11.17 -6.20 17.38
N ALA A 181 -9.93 -5.74 17.14
CA ALA A 181 -9.04 -6.36 16.16
C ALA A 181 -8.67 -7.81 16.54
N ALA A 182 -8.38 -8.06 17.82
CA ALA A 182 -8.09 -9.40 18.32
C ALA A 182 -9.31 -10.33 18.22
N ALA A 183 -10.51 -9.83 18.49
CA ALA A 183 -11.75 -10.61 18.40
C ALA A 183 -12.04 -11.12 16.98
N GLY A 184 -11.64 -10.34 15.96
CA GLY A 184 -11.70 -10.76 14.55
C GLY A 184 -10.57 -11.70 14.13
N ASN A 185 -9.55 -11.92 14.98
CA ASN A 185 -8.40 -12.74 14.65
C ASN A 185 -8.64 -14.21 15.03
N HIS A 186 -8.73 -15.07 14.00
CA HIS A 186 -8.98 -16.50 14.16
C HIS A 186 -7.91 -17.28 14.93
N THR A 187 -6.75 -16.66 15.21
CA THR A 187 -5.70 -17.23 16.06
C THR A 187 -6.02 -17.12 17.55
N LEU A 188 -6.99 -16.29 17.93
CA LEU A 188 -7.43 -16.15 19.32
C LEU A 188 -8.24 -17.39 19.75
N PRO A 189 -7.86 -18.09 20.84
CA PRO A 189 -8.61 -19.22 21.36
C PRO A 189 -10.06 -18.83 21.73
N SER A 190 -11.05 -19.63 21.33
CA SER A 190 -12.48 -19.29 21.48
C SER A 190 -12.95 -19.11 22.93
N ASN A 191 -12.22 -19.65 23.90
CA ASN A 191 -12.50 -19.46 25.32
C ASN A 191 -12.15 -18.04 25.82
N MET A 192 -11.37 -17.26 25.06
CA MET A 192 -11.03 -15.87 25.36
C MET A 192 -12.04 -14.84 24.84
N LEU A 193 -12.99 -15.24 23.99
CA LEU A 193 -13.98 -14.34 23.38
C LEU A 193 -15.22 -14.10 24.26
N ASN A 194 -15.39 -14.86 25.34
CA ASN A 194 -16.62 -14.94 26.14
C ASN A 194 -16.45 -14.52 27.62
N SER A 195 -15.32 -13.90 27.96
CA SER A 195 -14.97 -13.46 29.33
C SER A 195 -14.95 -11.95 29.43
#